data_AF-A0A2R8F3M3-F1
#
_entry.id   AF-A0A2R8F3M3-F1
#
_cell.length_a   1.000
_cell.length_b   1.000
_cell.length_c   1.000
_cell.angle_alpha   90.00
_cell.angle_beta   90.00
_cell.angle_gamma   90.00
#
_symmetry.space_group_name_H-M   'P 1'
#
loop_
_entity.id
_entity.type
_entity.pdbx_description
1 polymer ?
#
loop_
_entity_poly.entity_id
_entity_poly.type
_entity_poly.pdbx_seq_one_letter_code
_entity_poly.pdbx_strand_id
1 'polypeptide(L)'
;MIHRSQHLTNLRYKCKKELQEMKDIKVGNSGTTLFEILFLEKNLNTLARCVSNFDFIANITEKFDMYASFIEQCIKNASDRANLLQHAIESLAETVTLFPDDHVASTPSWNNLPYEVQHMILGHLSNNDLRKFQPVDEEEAEITGGYAICD
;
A
#
# COMPACT_ATOMS: atom_id res chain seq x y z
N MET A 1 -6.67 18.12 -41.86
CA MET A 1 -5.49 17.28 -41.47
C MET A 1 -4.55 17.99 -40.49
N ILE A 2 -4.28 19.30 -40.63
CA ILE A 2 -3.43 20.10 -39.73
C ILE A 2 -3.90 20.11 -38.26
N HIS A 3 -5.21 20.15 -38.02
CA HIS A 3 -5.77 20.15 -36.65
C HIS A 3 -5.40 18.91 -35.81
N ARG A 4 -5.23 17.75 -36.47
CA ARG A 4 -4.85 16.49 -35.81
C ARG A 4 -3.38 16.53 -35.36
N SER A 5 -2.50 17.17 -36.13
CA SER A 5 -1.09 17.31 -35.71
C SER A 5 -0.95 18.33 -34.58
N GLN A 6 -1.73 19.42 -34.58
CA GLN A 6 -1.72 20.40 -33.49
C GLN A 6 -2.20 19.78 -32.17
N HIS A 7 -3.31 19.04 -32.21
CA HIS A 7 -3.84 18.38 -31.02
C HIS A 7 -2.87 17.34 -30.44
N LEU A 8 -2.29 16.48 -31.29
CA LEU A 8 -1.28 15.51 -30.85
C LEU A 8 -0.02 16.18 -30.32
N THR A 9 0.39 17.31 -30.88
CA THR A 9 1.53 18.09 -30.40
C THR A 9 1.26 18.67 -29.00
N ASN A 10 0.07 19.22 -28.79
CA ASN A 10 -0.35 19.75 -27.49
C ASN A 10 -0.43 18.64 -26.44
N LEU A 11 -1.01 17.48 -26.79
CA LEU A 11 -1.08 16.32 -25.90
C LEU A 11 0.33 15.86 -25.50
N ARG A 12 1.23 15.71 -26.48
CA ARG A 12 2.63 15.32 -26.24
C ARG A 12 3.35 16.32 -25.33
N TYR A 13 3.12 17.62 -25.53
CA TYR A 13 3.68 18.66 -24.69
C TYR A 13 3.18 18.53 -23.24
N LYS A 14 1.86 18.41 -23.06
CA LYS A 14 1.24 18.28 -21.74
C LYS A 14 1.73 17.05 -20.98
N CYS A 15 1.77 15.87 -21.62
CA CYS A 15 2.32 14.65 -21.03
C CYS A 15 3.75 14.86 -20.51
N LYS A 16 4.63 15.44 -21.34
CA LYS A 16 6.03 15.70 -20.96
C LYS A 16 6.14 16.70 -19.82
N LYS A 17 5.31 17.75 -19.83
CA LYS A 17 5.29 18.78 -18.79
C LYS A 17 4.92 18.17 -17.44
N GLU A 18 3.83 17.42 -17.38
CA GLU A 18 3.37 16.79 -16.13
C GLU A 18 4.40 15.79 -15.58
N LEU A 19 4.96 14.94 -16.44
CA LEU A 19 6.01 14.00 -16.02
C LEU A 19 7.25 14.72 -15.46
N GLN A 20 7.63 15.86 -16.04
CA GLN A 20 8.76 16.63 -15.54
C GLN A 20 8.43 17.28 -14.19
N GLU A 21 7.25 17.88 -14.05
CA GLU A 21 6.80 18.44 -12.78
C GLU A 21 6.74 17.39 -11.66
N MET A 22 6.27 16.17 -11.94
CA MET A 22 6.29 15.07 -10.96
C MET A 22 7.71 14.68 -10.53
N LYS A 23 8.71 14.81 -11.41
CA LYS A 23 10.13 14.57 -11.07
C LYS A 23 10.72 15.69 -10.22
N ASP A 24 10.17 16.89 -10.31
CA ASP A 24 10.66 18.05 -9.57
C ASP A 24 10.02 18.14 -8.17
N ILE A 25 8.84 17.55 -7.97
CA ILE A 25 8.18 17.47 -6.65
C ILE A 25 8.86 16.42 -5.78
N LYS A 26 9.43 16.86 -4.66
CA LYS A 26 9.95 15.99 -3.60
C LYS A 26 8.85 15.65 -2.60
N VAL A 27 8.78 14.39 -2.18
CA VAL A 27 7.80 13.89 -1.23
C VAL A 27 8.52 13.45 0.04
N GLY A 28 8.20 14.08 1.17
CA GLY A 28 8.86 13.87 2.45
C GLY A 28 10.34 14.29 2.45
N ASN A 29 11.10 13.79 3.43
CA ASN A 29 12.51 14.16 3.65
C ASN A 29 13.51 13.19 2.98
N SER A 30 13.03 12.15 2.29
CA SER A 30 13.89 11.11 1.69
C SER A 30 14.55 11.53 0.38
N GLY A 31 14.20 12.70 -0.17
CA GLY A 31 14.65 13.14 -1.50
C GLY A 31 13.98 12.42 -2.66
N THR A 32 13.03 11.50 -2.38
CA THR A 32 12.25 10.77 -3.40
C THR A 32 11.24 11.70 -4.05
N THR A 33 11.08 11.55 -5.36
CA THR A 33 10.16 12.37 -6.17
C THR A 33 8.79 11.74 -6.26
N LEU A 34 7.78 12.55 -6.58
CA LEU A 34 6.42 12.04 -6.83
C LEU A 34 6.42 11.04 -8.00
N PHE A 35 7.22 11.30 -9.04
CA PHE A 35 7.40 10.37 -10.15
C PHE A 35 7.93 9.00 -9.68
N GLU A 36 8.96 8.97 -8.85
CA GLU A 36 9.53 7.72 -8.34
C GLU A 36 8.55 6.94 -7.47
N ILE A 37 7.73 7.63 -6.66
CA ILE A 37 6.71 7.00 -5.82
C ILE A 37 5.61 6.36 -6.67
N LEU A 38 5.11 7.08 -7.67
CA LEU A 38 3.97 6.64 -8.49
C LEU A 38 4.37 5.59 -9.53
N PHE A 39 5.52 5.73 -10.19
CA PHE A 39 5.85 4.97 -11.40
C PHE A 39 6.91 3.88 -11.22
N LEU A 40 7.71 3.89 -10.15
CA LEU A 40 8.80 2.92 -10.01
C LEU A 40 8.50 1.73 -9.13
N GLU A 41 7.25 1.57 -8.63
CA GLU A 41 6.77 0.48 -7.74
C GLU A 41 7.59 0.24 -6.45
N LYS A 42 8.77 0.85 -6.33
CA LYS A 42 9.76 0.66 -5.26
C LYS A 42 9.32 1.21 -3.92
N ASN A 43 8.12 1.75 -3.82
CA ASN A 43 7.71 2.42 -2.62
C ASN A 43 6.19 2.45 -2.39
N LEU A 44 5.50 1.35 -2.71
CA LEU A 44 4.10 1.18 -2.30
C LEU A 44 3.92 1.37 -0.78
N ASN A 45 4.92 0.98 0.03
CA ASN A 45 4.98 1.30 1.47
C ASN A 45 5.06 2.80 1.75
N THR A 46 5.86 3.55 0.99
CA THR A 46 5.95 5.01 1.17
C THR A 46 4.65 5.68 0.76
N LEU A 47 4.03 5.25 -0.35
CA LEU A 47 2.73 5.77 -0.74
C LEU A 47 1.65 5.42 0.29
N ALA A 48 1.66 4.19 0.83
CA ALA A 48 0.76 3.73 1.90
C ALA A 48 0.85 4.61 3.17
N ARG A 49 2.04 5.12 3.49
CA ARG A 49 2.24 6.07 4.60
C ARG A 49 1.73 7.48 4.30
N CYS A 50 1.60 7.85 3.03
CA CYS A 50 1.19 9.18 2.59
C CYS A 50 -0.32 9.31 2.33
N VAL A 51 -1.00 8.22 1.95
CA VAL A 51 -2.43 8.24 1.55
C VAL A 51 -3.40 8.62 2.66
N SER A 52 -2.98 8.59 3.92
CA SER A 52 -3.75 9.09 5.07
C SER A 52 -3.89 10.63 5.08
N ASN A 53 -3.15 11.37 4.24
CA ASN A 53 -3.33 12.81 4.04
C ASN A 53 -4.23 13.09 2.82
N PHE A 54 -5.55 13.17 3.04
CA PHE A 54 -6.56 13.29 1.97
C PHE A 54 -6.39 14.53 1.06
N ASP A 55 -5.95 15.66 1.62
CA ASP A 55 -5.75 16.91 0.87
C ASP A 55 -4.62 16.82 -0.17
N PHE A 56 -3.65 15.93 0.06
CA PHE A 56 -2.56 15.70 -0.89
C PHE A 56 -3.06 14.98 -2.15
N ILE A 57 -4.03 14.08 -1.99
CA ILE A 57 -4.55 13.23 -3.07
C ILE A 57 -5.36 14.05 -4.08
N ALA A 58 -6.35 14.81 -3.59
CA ALA A 58 -7.24 15.59 -4.47
C ALA A 58 -6.47 16.65 -5.28
N ASN A 59 -5.48 17.30 -4.64
CA ASN A 59 -4.64 18.29 -5.31
C ASN A 59 -3.76 17.69 -6.42
N ILE A 60 -3.34 16.42 -6.30
CA ILE A 60 -2.45 15.78 -7.26
C ILE A 60 -3.22 15.32 -8.50
N THR A 61 -4.41 14.74 -8.34
CA THR A 61 -5.20 14.29 -9.49
C THR A 61 -5.68 15.45 -10.35
N GLU A 62 -6.07 16.58 -9.74
CA GLU A 62 -6.41 17.80 -10.47
C GLU A 62 -5.21 18.43 -11.18
N LYS A 63 -4.04 18.42 -10.53
CA LYS A 63 -2.81 19.00 -11.10
C LYS A 63 -2.26 18.19 -12.27
N PHE A 64 -2.44 16.87 -12.24
CA PHE A 64 -1.87 15.92 -13.19
C PHE A 64 -2.95 15.14 -13.94
N ASP A 65 -3.85 15.85 -14.59
CA ASP A 65 -5.04 15.28 -15.21
C ASP A 65 -4.73 14.33 -16.37
N MET A 66 -3.57 14.45 -17.04
CA MET A 66 -3.16 13.45 -18.05
C MET A 66 -2.93 12.06 -17.45
N TYR A 67 -2.63 11.99 -16.14
CA TYR A 67 -2.32 10.78 -15.42
C TYR A 67 -3.31 10.50 -14.26
N ALA A 68 -4.41 11.25 -14.16
CA ALA A 68 -5.32 11.20 -13.02
C ALA A 68 -5.81 9.77 -12.71
N SER A 69 -6.30 9.04 -13.70
CA SER A 69 -6.80 7.66 -13.49
C SER A 69 -5.72 6.69 -13.01
N PHE A 70 -4.48 6.86 -13.50
CA PHE A 70 -3.34 6.08 -13.03
C PHE A 70 -3.01 6.42 -11.58
N ILE A 71 -2.97 7.72 -11.25
CA ILE A 71 -2.70 8.21 -9.90
C ILE A 71 -3.76 7.70 -8.90
N GLU A 72 -5.04 7.79 -9.27
CA GLU A 72 -6.16 7.25 -8.48
C GLU A 72 -5.98 5.76 -8.19
N GLN A 73 -5.56 4.99 -9.19
CA GLN A 73 -5.29 3.56 -9.01
C GLN A 73 -4.09 3.31 -8.08
N CYS A 74 -3.00 4.07 -8.22
CA CYS A 74 -1.85 4.00 -7.31
C CYS A 74 -2.26 4.27 -5.86
N ILE A 75 -3.09 5.30 -5.66
CA ILE A 75 -3.62 5.68 -4.34
C ILE A 75 -4.47 4.55 -3.77
N LYS A 76 -5.40 4.01 -4.55
CA LYS A 76 -6.23 2.88 -4.13
C LYS A 76 -5.36 1.70 -3.68
N ASN A 77 -4.38 1.31 -4.49
CA ASN A 77 -3.47 0.20 -4.17
C ASN A 77 -2.66 0.46 -2.89
N ALA A 78 -2.26 1.71 -2.66
CA ALA A 78 -1.53 2.10 -1.45
C ALA A 78 -2.42 2.10 -0.21
N SER A 79 -3.67 2.56 -0.32
CA SER A 79 -4.67 2.49 0.76
C SER A 79 -4.98 1.04 1.12
N ASP A 80 -5.20 0.18 0.12
CA ASP A 80 -5.42 -1.25 0.35
C ASP A 80 -4.23 -1.88 1.09
N ARG A 81 -2.99 -1.50 0.72
CA ARG A 81 -1.79 -1.96 1.41
C ARG A 81 -1.68 -1.42 2.84
N ALA A 82 -2.01 -0.15 3.07
CA ALA A 82 -2.01 0.42 4.42
C ALA A 82 -2.95 -0.36 5.35
N ASN A 83 -4.14 -0.69 4.86
CA ASN A 83 -5.11 -1.51 5.60
C ASN A 83 -4.57 -2.92 5.89
N LEU A 84 -3.98 -3.59 4.89
CA LEU A 84 -3.37 -4.90 5.07
C LEU A 84 -2.26 -4.89 6.14
N LEU A 85 -1.43 -3.85 6.15
CA LEU A 85 -0.36 -3.69 7.14
C LEU A 85 -0.93 -3.43 8.53
N GLN A 86 -1.93 -2.55 8.65
CA GLN A 86 -2.57 -2.25 9.92
C GLN A 86 -3.21 -3.50 10.55
N HIS A 87 -3.99 -4.25 9.77
CA HIS A 87 -4.60 -5.49 10.23
C HIS A 87 -3.56 -6.55 10.63
N ALA A 88 -2.45 -6.68 9.89
CA ALA A 88 -1.39 -7.61 10.25
C ALA A 88 -0.72 -7.24 11.59
N ILE A 89 -0.52 -5.94 11.84
CA ILE A 89 0.00 -5.44 13.13
C ILE A 89 -0.96 -5.81 14.27
N GLU A 90 -2.25 -5.54 14.09
CA GLU A 90 -3.30 -5.80 15.09
C GLU A 90 -3.46 -7.30 15.37
N SER A 91 -3.56 -8.13 14.33
CA SER A 91 -3.71 -9.59 14.44
C SER A 91 -2.53 -10.23 15.19
N LEU A 92 -1.30 -9.79 14.89
CA LEU A 92 -0.11 -10.32 15.58
C LEU A 92 -0.05 -9.84 17.04
N ALA A 93 -0.46 -8.59 17.31
CA ALA A 93 -0.53 -8.07 18.67
C ALA A 93 -1.53 -8.85 19.53
N GLU A 94 -2.72 -9.15 18.99
CA GLU A 94 -3.74 -9.96 19.64
C GLU A 94 -3.26 -11.39 19.90
N THR A 95 -2.68 -12.04 18.90
CA THR A 95 -2.15 -13.41 19.02
C THR A 95 -1.14 -13.52 20.16
N VAL A 96 -0.22 -12.56 20.28
CA VAL A 96 0.79 -12.53 21.34
C VAL A 96 0.19 -12.28 22.73
N THR A 97 -0.94 -11.56 22.82
CA THR A 97 -1.66 -11.39 24.11
C THR A 97 -2.44 -12.64 24.54
N LEU A 98 -2.92 -13.46 23.61
CA LEU A 98 -3.71 -14.67 23.90
C LEU A 98 -2.86 -15.87 24.33
N PHE A 99 -1.57 -15.89 23.96
CA PHE A 99 -0.60 -16.90 24.37
C PHE A 99 0.51 -16.27 25.22
N PRO A 100 0.20 -15.77 26.43
CA PRO A 100 1.23 -15.25 27.32
C PRO A 100 2.20 -16.39 27.66
N ASP A 101 3.48 -16.19 27.39
CA ASP A 101 4.53 -17.10 27.82
C ASP A 101 4.65 -16.95 29.35
N ASP A 102 4.12 -17.93 30.10
CA ASP A 102 4.02 -17.94 31.57
C ASP A 102 5.38 -17.78 32.28
N HIS A 103 6.51 -17.81 31.55
CA HIS A 103 7.84 -17.90 32.14
C HIS A 103 8.74 -16.67 32.09
N VAL A 104 8.44 -15.57 31.38
CA VAL A 104 9.38 -14.42 31.43
C VAL A 104 8.69 -13.08 31.21
N ALA A 105 8.50 -12.29 32.28
CA ALA A 105 8.18 -10.86 32.23
C ALA A 105 9.32 -9.99 31.61
N SER A 106 10.27 -10.60 30.90
CA SER A 106 11.52 -10.02 30.39
C SER A 106 11.88 -10.51 28.98
N THR A 107 11.06 -11.33 28.32
CA THR A 107 11.27 -11.69 26.92
C THR A 107 10.80 -10.57 26.00
N PRO A 108 11.57 -10.21 24.96
CA PRO A 108 11.11 -9.25 23.94
C PRO A 108 9.83 -9.76 23.28
N SER A 109 8.74 -9.02 23.44
CA SER A 109 7.45 -9.29 22.80
C SER A 109 7.26 -8.42 21.56
N TRP A 110 6.49 -8.90 20.58
CA TRP A 110 6.04 -8.09 19.45
C TRP A 110 5.45 -6.75 19.90
N ASN A 111 4.68 -6.77 21.00
CA ASN A 111 4.01 -5.61 21.56
C ASN A 111 4.97 -4.61 22.22
N ASN A 112 6.23 -5.00 22.47
CA ASN A 112 7.26 -4.11 22.99
C ASN A 112 7.99 -3.34 21.87
N LEU A 113 7.77 -3.70 20.60
CA LEU A 113 8.35 -2.98 19.47
C LEU A 113 7.57 -1.69 19.20
N PRO A 114 8.25 -0.57 18.90
CA PRO A 114 7.58 0.62 18.39
C PRO A 114 6.81 0.33 17.12
N TYR A 115 5.69 1.04 16.91
CA TYR A 115 4.81 0.85 15.75
C TYR A 115 5.58 0.98 14.42
N GLU A 116 6.52 1.92 14.33
CA GLU A 116 7.34 2.10 13.13
C GLU A 116 8.21 0.89 12.82
N VAL A 117 8.70 0.19 13.85
CA VAL A 117 9.52 -1.02 13.70
C VAL A 117 8.64 -2.19 13.25
N GLN A 118 7.47 -2.35 13.86
CA GLN A 118 6.47 -3.36 13.44
C GLN A 118 6.10 -3.18 11.97
N HIS A 119 5.79 -1.95 11.58
CA HIS A 119 5.42 -1.58 10.21
C HIS A 119 6.60 -1.73 9.23
N MET A 120 7.84 -1.53 9.67
CA MET A 120 9.03 -1.77 8.86
C MET A 120 9.23 -3.26 8.58
N ILE A 121 9.09 -4.11 9.61
CA ILE A 121 9.20 -5.57 9.51
C ILE A 121 8.12 -6.11 8.57
N LEU A 122 6.84 -5.83 8.86
CA LEU A 122 5.73 -6.30 8.03
C LEU A 122 5.71 -5.64 6.65
N GLY A 123 6.28 -4.45 6.51
CA GLY A 123 6.46 -3.77 5.23
C GLY A 123 7.31 -4.54 4.23
N HIS A 124 8.10 -5.54 4.66
CA HIS A 124 8.86 -6.41 3.76
C HIS A 124 8.01 -7.54 3.15
N LEU A 125 6.79 -7.75 3.67
CA LEU A 125 5.88 -8.78 3.18
C LEU A 125 5.11 -8.30 1.93
N SER A 126 4.84 -9.26 1.05
CA SER A 126 3.95 -9.06 -0.10
C SER A 126 2.50 -8.87 0.36
N ASN A 127 1.65 -8.24 -0.45
CA ASN A 127 0.22 -8.15 -0.13
C ASN A 127 -0.42 -9.55 0.04
N ASN A 128 0.06 -10.56 -0.68
CA ASN A 128 -0.44 -11.93 -0.55
C ASN A 128 -0.06 -12.55 0.80
N ASP A 129 1.13 -12.25 1.33
CA ASP A 129 1.54 -12.71 2.66
C ASP A 129 0.79 -11.94 3.75
N LEU A 130 0.60 -10.63 3.58
CA LEU A 130 -0.18 -9.81 4.52
C LEU A 130 -1.65 -10.23 4.60
N ARG A 131 -2.23 -10.76 3.51
CA ARG A 131 -3.60 -11.30 3.52
C ARG A 131 -3.78 -12.51 4.44
N LYS A 132 -2.71 -13.24 4.76
CA LYS A 132 -2.77 -14.38 5.68
C LYS A 132 -3.05 -13.98 7.13
N PHE A 133 -2.89 -12.69 7.45
CA PHE A 133 -3.24 -12.12 8.75
C PHE A 133 -4.67 -11.60 8.82
N GLN A 134 -5.42 -11.63 7.71
CA GLN A 134 -6.82 -11.28 7.71
C GLN A 134 -7.63 -12.42 8.34
N PRO A 135 -8.73 -12.11 9.05
CA PRO A 135 -9.66 -13.15 9.47
C PRO A 135 -10.10 -13.95 8.25
N VAL A 136 -10.05 -15.27 8.36
CA VAL A 136 -10.65 -16.16 7.36
C VAL A 136 -12.15 -16.11 7.60
N ASP A 137 -12.92 -15.68 6.60
CA ASP A 137 -14.36 -15.85 6.64
C ASP A 137 -14.64 -17.36 6.76
N GLU A 138 -15.22 -17.79 7.88
CA GLU A 138 -15.43 -19.21 8.22
C GLU A 138 -16.32 -19.96 7.20
N GLU A 139 -16.95 -19.24 6.24
CA GLU A 139 -17.80 -19.83 5.18
C GLU A 139 -17.04 -20.70 4.16
N GLU A 140 -15.72 -20.55 3.98
CA GLU A 140 -14.97 -21.41 3.03
C GLU A 140 -14.30 -22.64 3.68
N ALA A 141 -14.33 -22.77 5.01
CA ALA A 141 -13.73 -23.91 5.71
C ALA A 141 -14.56 -25.21 5.63
N GLU A 142 -15.86 -25.12 5.31
CA GLU A 142 -16.75 -26.30 5.27
C GLU A 142 -16.68 -27.13 3.96
N ILE A 143 -16.03 -26.67 2.89
CA ILE A 143 -16.08 -27.39 1.59
C ILE A 143 -15.00 -28.49 1.47
N THR A 144 -13.98 -28.53 2.34
CA THR A 144 -12.87 -29.50 2.22
C THR A 144 -12.93 -30.67 3.23
N GLY A 145 -14.05 -30.82 3.95
CA GLY A 145 -14.25 -31.87 4.95
C GLY A 145 -15.14 -33.05 4.52
N GLY A 146 -15.59 -33.09 3.27
CA GLY A 146 -16.44 -34.15 2.73
C GLY A 146 -15.64 -35.15 1.91
N TYR A 147 -15.89 -36.44 2.14
CA TYR A 147 -15.39 -37.63 1.42
C TYR A 147 -14.14 -38.31 1.99
N ALA A 148 -14.37 -39.03 3.10
CA ALA A 148 -13.83 -40.37 3.27
C ALA A 148 -14.92 -41.28 3.86
N ILE A 149 -15.84 -41.73 3.01
CA ILE A 149 -16.60 -42.98 3.22
C ILE A 149 -16.07 -43.95 2.18
N CYS A 150 -15.38 -45.00 2.65
CA CYS A 150 -15.06 -46.30 2.01
C CYS A 150 -14.33 -47.09 3.13
N ASP A 151 -14.74 -48.23 3.66
CA ASP A 151 -15.88 -49.16 3.53
C ASP A 151 -16.19 -49.69 4.95
#